data_AF-R8W131-F1
#
_entry.id   AF-R8W131-F1
#
_cell.length_a   1.000
_cell.length_b   1.000
_cell.length_c   1.000
_cell.angle_alpha   90.00
_cell.angle_beta   90.00
_cell.angle_gamma   90.00
#
_symmetry.space_group_name_H-M   'P 1'
#
loop_
_entity.id
_entity.type
_entity.pdbx_description
1 polymer ?
#
loop_
_entity_poly.entity_id
_entity_poly.type
_entity_poly.pdbx_seq_one_letter_code
_entity_poly.pdbx_strand_id
1 'polypeptide(L)'
;MIPGYQTVDHDKIERMLAARLEALGIPAEALEEPVGDGTLRQLVCDLIADTLAEAKAAAQRDLYNRQRAGRIAAQKQGVNLGRPSKKCSDKRFSKIRDLYESHQISAEEAAQRLHVSVSTFYRWLRESREHD
;
A
#
# COMPACT_ATOMS: atom_id res chain seq x y z
N MET A 1 8.00 -4.44 -0.69
CA MET A 1 9.33 -4.25 -0.05
C MET A 1 10.17 -3.42 -1.01
N ILE A 2 10.81 -2.34 -0.57
CA ILE A 2 11.73 -1.58 -1.45
C ILE A 2 12.99 -2.44 -1.63
N PRO A 3 13.30 -2.91 -2.85
CA PRO A 3 14.49 -3.71 -3.09
C PRO A 3 15.71 -2.82 -2.87
N GLY A 4 16.53 -3.14 -1.87
CA GLY A 4 17.77 -2.41 -1.57
C GLY A 4 18.05 -2.21 -0.08
N TYR A 5 17.01 -2.19 0.77
CA TYR A 5 17.18 -2.09 2.22
C TYR A 5 16.87 -3.43 2.87
N GLN A 6 17.84 -4.36 2.85
CA GLN A 6 17.84 -5.43 3.85
C GLN A 6 17.87 -4.77 5.22
N THR A 7 17.04 -5.23 6.16
CA THR A 7 17.15 -4.84 7.55
C THR A 7 18.54 -5.24 8.03
N VAL A 8 19.38 -4.24 8.28
CA VAL A 8 20.65 -4.42 8.95
C VAL A 8 20.32 -4.44 10.44
N ASP A 9 20.50 -5.58 11.08
CA ASP A 9 20.36 -5.70 12.52
C ASP A 9 21.60 -5.13 13.23
N HIS A 10 21.47 -4.90 14.53
CA HIS A 10 22.53 -4.33 15.35
C HIS A 10 23.82 -5.17 15.26
N ASP A 11 23.71 -6.50 15.35
CA ASP A 11 24.84 -7.43 15.23
C ASP A 11 25.58 -7.32 13.88
N LYS A 12 24.86 -7.05 12.79
CA LYS A 12 25.47 -6.80 11.48
C LYS A 12 26.13 -5.42 11.42
N ILE A 13 25.56 -4.39 12.05
CA ILE A 13 26.21 -3.08 12.19
C ILE A 13 27.54 -3.24 12.93
N GLU A 14 27.53 -3.93 14.08
CA GLU A 14 28.72 -4.17 14.88
C GLU A 14 29.81 -4.92 14.10
N ARG A 15 29.45 -5.99 13.38
CA ARG A 15 30.40 -6.73 12.54
C ARG A 15 30.98 -5.86 11.42
N MET A 16 30.14 -5.05 10.78
CA MET A 16 30.61 -4.14 9.71
C MET A 16 31.54 -3.05 10.26
N LEU A 17 31.22 -2.52 11.45
CA LEU A 17 32.05 -1.53 12.13
C LEU A 17 33.40 -2.13 12.54
N ALA A 18 33.41 -3.33 13.13
CA ALA A 18 34.63 -4.03 13.52
C ALA A 18 35.54 -4.30 12.32
N ALA A 19 35.00 -4.84 11.23
CA ALA A 19 35.76 -5.08 10.00
C ALA A 19 36.33 -3.77 9.40
N ARG A 20 35.59 -2.66 9.54
CA ARG A 20 36.05 -1.35 9.07
C ARG A 20 37.18 -0.79 9.93
N LEU A 21 37.12 -0.96 11.26
CA LEU A 21 38.18 -0.53 12.18
C LEU A 21 39.45 -1.33 11.98
N GLU A 22 39.35 -2.65 11.80
CA GLU A 22 40.49 -3.52 11.48
C GLU A 22 41.18 -3.07 10.19
N ALA A 23 40.41 -2.80 9.14
CA ALA A 23 40.94 -2.30 7.86
C ALA A 23 41.62 -0.92 7.97
N LEU A 24 41.25 -0.12 8.97
CA LEU A 24 41.85 1.19 9.25
C LEU A 24 43.01 1.12 10.25
N GLY A 25 43.30 -0.06 10.82
CA GLY A 25 44.30 -0.23 11.87
C GLY A 25 43.92 0.47 13.18
N ILE A 26 42.63 0.70 13.40
CA ILE A 26 42.13 1.37 14.62
C ILE A 26 41.83 0.30 15.67
N PRO A 27 42.41 0.37 16.88
CA PRO A 27 42.14 -0.56 17.95
C PRO A 27 40.66 -0.51 18.36
N ALA A 28 40.03 -1.66 18.57
CA ALA A 28 38.62 -1.75 18.94
C ALA A 28 38.36 -1.16 20.33
N GLU A 29 39.40 -1.09 21.17
CA GLU A 29 39.40 -0.47 22.50
C GLU A 29 39.03 1.01 22.43
N ALA A 30 39.33 1.69 21.32
CA ALA A 30 38.94 3.09 21.12
C ALA A 30 37.41 3.29 21.13
N LEU A 31 36.63 2.24 20.86
CA LEU A 31 35.17 2.30 20.95
C LEU A 31 34.62 2.13 22.38
N GLU A 32 35.43 1.62 23.31
CA GLU A 32 35.01 1.46 24.71
C GLU A 32 35.17 2.75 25.52
N GLU A 33 35.79 3.77 24.93
CA GLU A 33 35.94 5.08 25.56
C GLU A 33 34.57 5.65 25.96
N PRO A 34 34.42 6.15 27.20
CA PRO A 34 33.18 6.70 27.69
C PRO A 34 32.88 8.02 26.98
N VAL A 35 31.65 8.15 26.48
CA VAL A 35 31.15 9.35 25.82
C VAL A 35 29.74 9.63 26.33
N GLY A 36 29.58 10.74 27.06
CA GLY A 36 28.30 11.11 27.65
C GLY A 36 27.87 10.10 28.73
N ASP A 37 26.70 9.48 28.52
CA ASP A 37 26.09 8.47 29.39
C ASP A 37 26.38 7.01 28.96
N GLY A 38 27.12 6.81 27.87
CA GLY A 38 27.45 5.49 27.32
C GLY A 38 28.88 5.39 26.79
N THR A 39 29.11 4.42 25.90
CA THR A 39 30.39 4.26 25.20
C THR A 39 30.32 4.78 23.77
N LEU A 40 31.49 5.08 23.19
CA LEU A 40 31.57 5.45 21.78
C LEU A 40 30.98 4.37 20.86
N ARG A 41 31.11 3.08 21.22
CA ARG A 41 30.48 1.95 20.53
C ARG A 41 28.97 2.13 20.44
N GLN A 42 28.31 2.34 21.59
CA GLN A 42 26.85 2.48 21.66
C GLN A 42 26.38 3.65 20.80
N LEU A 43 27.01 4.81 20.98
CA LEU A 43 26.67 6.01 20.22
C LEU A 43 26.78 5.81 18.70
N VAL A 44 27.87 5.19 18.24
CA VAL A 44 28.10 4.96 16.80
C VAL A 44 27.13 3.93 16.24
N CYS A 45 26.91 2.82 16.94
CA CYS A 45 25.98 1.78 16.50
C CYS A 45 24.54 2.30 16.42
N ASP A 46 24.09 3.05 17.43
CA ASP A 46 22.75 3.63 17.48
C ASP A 46 22.55 4.68 16.39
N LEU A 47 23.54 5.57 16.18
CA LEU A 47 23.48 6.56 15.10
C LEU A 47 23.42 5.88 13.71
N ILE A 48 24.19 4.81 13.49
CA ILE A 48 24.12 4.05 12.24
C ILE A 48 22.75 3.39 12.08
N ALA A 49 22.20 2.80 13.14
CA ALA A 49 20.88 2.19 13.11
C ALA A 49 19.78 3.21 12.75
N ASP A 50 19.79 4.37 13.42
CA ASP A 50 18.82 5.44 13.22
C ASP A 50 18.91 6.05 11.81
N THR A 51 20.13 6.30 11.33
CA THR A 51 20.34 6.84 9.99
C THR A 51 19.90 5.86 8.89
N LEU A 52 20.12 4.56 9.08
CA LEU A 52 19.59 3.52 8.18
C LEU A 52 18.05 3.47 8.21
N ALA A 53 17.45 3.61 9.40
CA ALA A 53 16.00 3.65 9.55
C ALA A 53 15.39 4.86 8.82
N GLU A 54 15.97 6.05 8.99
CA GLU A 54 15.49 7.25 8.32
C GLU A 54 15.71 7.18 6.80
N ALA A 55 16.85 6.68 6.34
CA ALA A 55 17.10 6.51 4.91
C ALA A 55 16.08 5.55 4.26
N LYS A 56 15.72 4.47 4.95
CA LYS A 56 14.64 3.56 4.54
C LYS A 56 13.28 4.26 4.51
N ALA A 57 12.96 5.06 5.54
CA ALA A 57 11.71 5.80 5.61
C ALA A 57 11.61 6.84 4.47
N ALA A 58 12.68 7.57 4.18
CA ALA A 58 12.78 8.50 3.06
C ALA A 58 12.53 7.79 1.71
N ALA A 59 13.21 6.67 1.46
CA ALA A 59 12.99 5.88 0.26
C ALA A 59 11.54 5.39 0.10
N GLN A 60 10.87 5.04 1.21
CA GLN A 60 9.45 4.68 1.24
C GLN A 60 8.54 5.85 0.85
N ARG A 61 8.77 7.03 1.43
CA ARG A 61 8.03 8.25 1.08
C ARG A 61 8.19 8.57 -0.40
N ASP A 62 9.40 8.48 -0.95
CA ASP A 62 9.67 8.73 -2.37
C ASP A 62 8.98 7.75 -3.32
N LEU A 63 8.97 6.46 -2.98
CA LEU A 63 8.24 5.47 -3.77
C LEU A 63 6.74 5.76 -3.77
N TYR A 64 6.18 6.07 -2.60
CA TYR A 64 4.77 6.42 -2.46
C TYR A 64 4.41 7.67 -3.27
N ASN A 65 5.24 8.71 -3.20
CA ASN A 65 5.06 9.96 -3.94
C ASN A 65 5.06 9.71 -5.45
N ARG A 66 6.00 8.90 -5.96
CA ARG A 66 6.05 8.52 -7.38
C ARG A 66 4.83 7.70 -7.80
N GLN A 67 4.42 6.72 -7.00
CA GLN A 67 3.21 5.92 -7.28
C GLN A 67 1.96 6.81 -7.31
N ARG A 68 1.83 7.74 -6.36
CA ARG A 68 0.73 8.70 -6.31
C ARG A 68 0.72 9.60 -7.55
N ALA A 69 1.86 10.13 -7.95
CA ALA A 69 1.99 10.95 -9.16
C ALA A 69 1.59 10.14 -10.41
N GLY A 70 2.07 8.90 -10.54
CA GLY A 70 1.68 8.00 -11.63
C GLY A 70 0.19 7.70 -11.67
N ARG A 71 -0.43 7.45 -10.50
CA ARG A 71 -1.87 7.21 -10.38
C ARG A 71 -2.68 8.44 -10.82
N ILE A 72 -2.26 9.64 -10.42
CA ILE A 72 -2.91 10.90 -10.83
C ILE A 72 -2.77 11.12 -12.34
N ALA A 73 -1.59 10.85 -12.91
CA ALA A 73 -1.36 10.98 -14.35
C ALA A 73 -2.25 10.02 -15.16
N ALA A 74 -2.34 8.75 -14.74
CA ALA A 74 -3.21 7.76 -15.36
C ALA A 74 -4.69 8.16 -15.27
N GLN A 75 -5.13 8.67 -14.13
CA GLN A 75 -6.50 9.16 -13.95
C GLN A 75 -6.81 10.35 -14.87
N LYS A 76 -5.86 11.28 -15.04
CA LYS A 76 -6.00 12.40 -16.00
C LYS A 76 -6.08 11.93 -17.46
N GLN A 77 -5.44 10.81 -17.78
CA GLN A 77 -5.53 10.17 -19.11
C GLN A 77 -6.79 9.32 -19.29
N GLY A 78 -7.69 9.29 -18.30
CA GLY A 78 -8.94 8.52 -18.38
C GLY A 78 -8.76 7.02 -18.16
N VAL A 79 -7.61 6.58 -17.63
CA VAL A 79 -7.40 5.17 -17.30
C VAL A 79 -8.33 4.80 -16.14
N ASN A 80 -9.22 3.82 -16.37
CA ASN A 80 -10.07 3.27 -15.32
C ASN A 80 -9.21 2.49 -14.32
N LEU A 81 -8.94 3.11 -13.17
CA LEU A 81 -8.24 2.48 -12.05
C LEU A 81 -9.18 1.54 -11.28
N GLY A 82 -8.64 0.42 -10.82
CA GLY A 82 -9.37 -0.55 -10.02
C GLY A 82 -10.04 -1.64 -10.86
N ARG A 83 -10.90 -2.44 -10.21
CA ARG A 83 -11.59 -3.55 -10.87
C ARG A 83 -12.67 -2.98 -11.81
N PRO A 84 -12.71 -3.40 -13.08
CA PRO A 84 -13.81 -3.04 -13.97
C PRO A 84 -15.16 -3.41 -13.36
N SER A 85 -16.11 -2.49 -13.41
CA SER A 85 -17.47 -2.78 -12.98
C SER A 85 -18.09 -3.87 -13.86
N LYS A 86 -18.74 -4.87 -13.24
CA LYS A 86 -19.58 -5.81 -13.98
C LYS A 86 -20.80 -5.05 -14.49
N LYS A 87 -20.85 -4.85 -15.81
CA LYS A 87 -22.05 -4.36 -16.50
C LYS A 87 -23.19 -5.35 -16.29
N CYS A 88 -24.42 -4.84 -16.28
CA CYS A 88 -25.59 -5.69 -16.28
C CYS A 88 -25.65 -6.47 -17.61
N SER A 89 -25.28 -7.76 -17.56
CA SER A 89 -25.30 -8.65 -18.73
C SER A 89 -26.50 -9.60 -18.73
N ASP A 90 -27.32 -9.58 -17.69
CA ASP A 90 -28.46 -10.47 -17.57
C ASP A 90 -29.64 -9.93 -18.40
N LYS A 91 -30.01 -10.67 -19.44
CA LYS A 91 -31.14 -10.34 -20.33
C LYS A 91 -32.46 -10.20 -19.57
N ARG A 92 -32.58 -10.79 -18.38
CA ARG A 92 -33.79 -10.73 -17.54
C ARG A 92 -33.92 -9.40 -16.79
N PHE A 93 -32.86 -8.58 -16.75
CA PHE A 93 -32.84 -7.35 -15.95
C PHE A 93 -33.97 -6.39 -16.31
N SER A 94 -34.23 -6.14 -17.60
CA SER A 94 -35.32 -5.24 -18.02
C SER A 94 -36.67 -5.69 -17.44
N LYS A 95 -37.00 -6.98 -17.58
CA LYS A 95 -38.28 -7.51 -17.05
C LYS A 95 -38.36 -7.41 -15.53
N ILE A 96 -37.26 -7.68 -14.84
CA ILE A 96 -37.19 -7.64 -13.37
C ILE A 96 -37.25 -6.19 -12.88
N ARG A 97 -36.65 -5.24 -13.60
CA ARG A 97 -36.79 -3.80 -13.36
C ARG A 97 -38.24 -3.37 -13.45
N ASP A 98 -38.94 -3.73 -14.52
CA ASP A 98 -40.34 -3.32 -14.71
C ASP A 98 -41.25 -3.88 -13.59
N LEU A 99 -41.01 -5.13 -13.15
CA LEU A 99 -41.71 -5.72 -12.01
C LEU A 99 -41.40 -5.00 -10.69
N TYR A 100 -40.15 -4.60 -10.48
CA TYR A 100 -39.75 -3.83 -9.29
C TYR A 100 -40.36 -2.43 -9.30
N GLU A 101 -40.32 -1.72 -10.43
CA GLU A 101 -40.85 -0.34 -10.55
C GLU A 101 -42.37 -0.30 -10.47
N SER A 102 -43.06 -1.36 -10.92
CA SER A 102 -44.49 -1.55 -10.69
C SER A 102 -44.84 -2.07 -9.29
N HIS A 103 -43.86 -2.14 -8.37
CA HIS A 103 -44.01 -2.56 -6.97
C HIS A 103 -44.56 -4.00 -6.81
N GLN A 104 -44.38 -4.85 -7.83
CA GLN A 104 -44.83 -6.25 -7.80
C GLN A 104 -43.86 -7.18 -7.08
N ILE A 105 -42.59 -6.81 -7.01
CA ILE A 105 -41.54 -7.57 -6.31
C ILE A 105 -40.68 -6.64 -5.48
N SER A 106 -40.10 -7.16 -4.40
CA SER A 106 -39.14 -6.39 -3.60
C SER A 106 -37.76 -6.31 -4.25
N ALA A 107 -36.92 -5.38 -3.80
CA ALA A 107 -35.52 -5.29 -4.24
C ALA A 107 -34.72 -6.56 -3.89
N GLU A 108 -35.07 -7.21 -2.78
CA GLU A 108 -34.44 -8.47 -2.35
C GLU A 108 -34.81 -9.61 -3.30
N GLU A 109 -36.08 -9.72 -3.66
CA GLU A 109 -36.56 -10.72 -4.62
C GLU A 109 -35.98 -10.49 -6.01
N ALA A 110 -35.90 -9.23 -6.45
CA ALA A 110 -35.27 -8.88 -7.72
C ALA A 110 -33.79 -9.28 -7.77
N ALA A 111 -33.04 -8.99 -6.70
CA ALA A 111 -31.63 -9.35 -6.58
C ALA A 111 -31.41 -10.87 -6.54
N GLN A 112 -32.27 -11.60 -5.81
CA GLN A 112 -32.24 -13.06 -5.77
C GLN A 112 -32.48 -13.67 -7.16
N ARG A 113 -33.51 -13.19 -7.90
CA ARG A 113 -33.81 -13.67 -9.26
C ARG A 113 -32.67 -13.42 -10.26
N LEU A 114 -31.87 -12.38 -10.02
CA LEU A 114 -30.70 -12.01 -10.82
C LEU A 114 -29.38 -12.63 -10.31
N HIS A 115 -29.40 -13.37 -9.19
CA HIS A 115 -28.22 -13.92 -8.53
C HIS A 115 -27.13 -12.88 -8.22
N VAL A 116 -27.56 -11.69 -7.77
CA VAL A 116 -26.65 -10.60 -7.37
C VAL A 116 -26.99 -10.11 -5.97
N SER A 117 -26.09 -9.36 -5.35
CA SER A 117 -26.41 -8.66 -4.11
C SER A 117 -27.46 -7.57 -4.36
N VAL A 118 -28.27 -7.25 -3.35
CA VAL A 118 -29.22 -6.15 -3.39
C VAL A 118 -28.53 -4.82 -3.75
N SER A 119 -27.31 -4.60 -3.24
CA SER A 119 -26.49 -3.45 -3.60
C SER A 119 -26.10 -3.40 -5.08
N THR A 120 -25.83 -4.56 -5.71
CA THR A 120 -25.54 -4.65 -7.15
C THR A 120 -26.79 -4.37 -7.98
N PHE A 121 -27.96 -4.87 -7.53
CA PHE A 121 -29.23 -4.57 -8.17
C PHE A 121 -29.56 -3.07 -8.15
N TYR A 122 -29.43 -2.41 -7.00
CA TYR A 122 -29.63 -0.95 -6.90
C TYR A 122 -28.64 -0.16 -7.75
N ARG A 123 -27.38 -0.61 -7.84
CA ARG A 123 -26.37 0.01 -8.72
C ARG A 123 -26.79 -0.09 -10.19
N TRP A 124 -27.21 -1.28 -10.65
CA TRP A 124 -27.70 -1.47 -12.01
C TRP A 124 -28.96 -0.65 -12.31
N LEU A 125 -29.88 -0.53 -11.35
CA LEU A 125 -31.07 0.31 -11.50
C LEU A 125 -30.71 1.78 -11.71
N ARG A 126 -29.77 2.31 -10.93
CA ARG A 126 -29.26 3.68 -11.08
C ARG A 126 -28.59 3.88 -12.44
N GLU A 127 -27.69 2.97 -12.81
CA GLU A 127 -26.99 3.02 -14.11
C GLU A 127 -27.98 2.96 -15.29
N SER A 128 -29.08 2.19 -15.19
CA SER A 128 -30.10 2.11 -16.24
C SER A 128 -30.87 3.43 -16.42
N ARG A 129 -31.17 4.14 -15.34
CA ARG A 129 -31.90 5.42 -15.38
C ARG A 129 -31.06 6.57 -15.91
N GLU A 130 -29.73 6.46 -15.87
CA GLU A 130 -28.80 7.45 -16.43
C GLU A 130 -28.63 7.30 -17.96
N HIS A 131 -29.05 6.17 -18.54
CA HIS A 131 -28.90 5.85 -19.96
C HIS A 131 -30.24 5.77 -20.73
N ASP A 132 -31.37 5.92 -20.04
CA ASP A 132 -32.72 6.07 -20.62
C ASP A 132 -32.98 7.54 -21.00
#